data_AF-A0A0G2FXG0-F1
#
_entry.id   AF-A0A0G2FXG0-F1
#
_cell.length_a   1.000
_cell.length_b   1.000
_cell.length_c   1.000
_cell.angle_alpha   90.00
_cell.angle_beta   90.00
_cell.angle_gamma   90.00
#
_symmetry.space_group_name_H-M   'P 1'
#
loop_
_entity.id
_entity.type
_entity.pdbx_description
1 polymer ?
#
loop_
_entity_poly.entity_id
_entity_poly.type
_entity_poly.pdbx_seq_one_letter_code
_entity_poly.pdbx_strand_id
1 'polypeptide(L)'
;MNSSESCEARSFLNAGNVNFVPVKIVELLADPKFSPSTKKDSNGKIIIIAPYDAQRNLYEHEIQKRGKFEMDSNGDWLPFDKSRVEIRTHQGVQGYEASVVIVDLTRSDTLGMTA
;
A
#
# COMPACT_ATOMS: atom_id res chain seq x y z
N MET A 1 6.64 -10.98 13.42
CA MET A 1 6.83 -9.51 13.40
C MET A 1 5.83 -8.92 14.37
N ASN A 2 6.27 -8.14 15.36
CA ASN A 2 5.37 -7.48 16.29
C ASN A 2 4.77 -6.25 15.59
N SER A 3 3.49 -6.30 15.25
CA SER A 3 2.74 -5.12 14.82
C SER A 3 2.48 -4.25 16.04
N SER A 4 3.28 -3.21 16.25
CA SER A 4 2.99 -2.19 17.25
C SER A 4 2.19 -1.08 16.59
N GLU A 5 0.89 -1.03 16.89
CA GLU A 5 0.06 0.15 16.63
C GLU A 5 0.63 1.34 17.40
N SER A 6 0.63 2.52 16.78
CA SER A 6 0.92 3.78 17.48
C SER A 6 -0.05 4.88 17.08
N CYS A 7 -0.17 5.90 17.93
CA CYS A 7 -1.08 7.02 17.75
C CYS A 7 -0.30 8.33 17.74
N GLU A 8 -0.50 9.13 16.70
CA GLU A 8 0.05 10.47 16.54
C GLU A 8 -1.10 11.44 16.30
N ALA A 9 -1.29 12.42 17.19
CA ALA A 9 -2.32 13.46 17.07
C ALA A 9 -3.75 12.94 16.76
N ARG A 10 -4.15 11.80 17.36
CA ARG A 10 -5.43 11.07 17.14
C ARG A 10 -5.56 10.33 15.80
N SER A 11 -4.48 10.24 15.05
CA SER A 11 -4.36 9.38 13.88
C SER A 11 -3.51 8.15 14.22
N PHE A 12 -3.85 7.00 13.65
CA PHE A 12 -3.19 5.74 13.96
C PHE A 12 -2.28 5.30 12.82
N LEU A 13 -1.21 4.58 13.16
CA LEU A 13 -0.31 3.93 12.22
C LEU A 13 0.08 2.54 12.71
N ASN A 14 0.48 1.69 11.76
CA ASN A 14 0.94 0.34 12.02
C ASN A 14 2.18 0.06 11.16
N ALA A 15 3.35 0.15 11.78
CA ALA A 15 4.63 -0.07 11.12
C ALA A 15 4.77 -1.52 10.61
N GLY A 16 4.10 -2.49 11.24
CA GLY A 16 4.08 -3.87 10.79
C GLY A 16 3.51 -4.01 9.37
N ASN A 17 2.38 -3.33 9.12
CA ASN A 17 1.76 -3.33 7.78
C ASN A 17 2.68 -2.67 6.75
N VAL A 18 3.31 -1.55 7.10
CA VAL A 18 4.20 -0.82 6.19
C VAL A 18 5.49 -1.58 5.87
N ASN A 19 5.93 -2.49 6.74
CA ASN A 19 7.05 -3.39 6.44
C ASN A 19 6.65 -4.53 5.50
N PHE A 20 5.38 -4.96 5.53
CA PHE A 20 4.90 -6.12 4.78
C PHE A 20 4.33 -5.75 3.41
N VAL A 21 3.43 -4.77 3.37
CA VAL A 21 2.66 -4.41 2.16
C VAL A 21 3.54 -4.02 0.98
N PRO A 22 4.59 -3.19 1.12
CA PRO A 22 5.43 -2.86 -0.02
C PRO A 22 6.16 -4.05 -0.63
N VAL A 23 6.55 -5.06 0.16
CA VAL A 23 7.15 -6.31 -0.36
C VAL A 23 6.13 -7.02 -1.26
N LYS A 24 4.87 -7.08 -0.84
CA LYS A 24 3.79 -7.64 -1.67
C LYS A 24 3.49 -6.82 -2.92
N ILE A 25 3.63 -5.50 -2.86
CA ILE A 25 3.52 -4.64 -4.03
C ILE A 25 4.62 -4.94 -5.04
N VAL A 26 5.86 -5.17 -4.60
CA VAL A 26 6.98 -5.56 -5.47
C VAL A 26 6.66 -6.87 -6.20
N GLU A 27 6.22 -7.90 -5.47
CA GLU A 27 5.82 -9.19 -6.04
C GLU A 27 4.67 -9.03 -7.06
N LEU A 28 3.65 -8.23 -6.72
CA LEU A 28 2.50 -7.98 -7.60
C LEU A 28 2.89 -7.23 -8.87
N LEU A 29 3.74 -6.21 -8.77
CA LEU A 29 4.17 -5.41 -9.93
C LEU A 29 5.00 -6.23 -10.93
N ALA A 30 5.68 -7.27 -10.45
CA ALA A 30 6.46 -8.20 -11.25
C ALA A 30 5.64 -9.37 -11.83
N ASP A 31 4.43 -9.64 -11.33
CA ASP A 31 3.59 -10.73 -11.81
C ASP A 31 3.16 -10.47 -13.27
N PRO A 32 3.47 -11.38 -14.22
CA PRO A 32 3.05 -11.26 -15.62
C PRO A 32 1.52 -11.17 -15.81
N LYS A 33 0.73 -11.72 -14.88
CA LYS A 33 -0.74 -11.61 -14.89
C LYS A 33 -1.23 -10.24 -14.46
N PHE A 34 -0.38 -9.47 -13.79
CA PHE A 34 -0.58 -8.08 -13.39
C PHE A 34 0.03 -7.08 -14.39
N SER A 35 0.50 -7.59 -15.54
CA SER A 35 1.02 -6.81 -16.65
C SER A 35 -0.09 -5.96 -17.32
N PRO A 36 0.24 -4.78 -17.88
CA PRO A 36 -0.73 -3.89 -18.51
C PRO A 36 -1.57 -4.57 -19.62
N SER A 37 -2.82 -4.92 -19.34
CA SER A 37 -3.75 -5.44 -20.35
C SER A 37 -4.43 -4.29 -21.09
N THR A 38 -4.05 -3.95 -22.33
CA THR A 38 -4.75 -3.10 -23.35
C THR A 38 -5.80 -1.99 -23.00
N LYS A 39 -6.64 -2.06 -21.95
CA LYS A 39 -7.49 -0.99 -21.39
C LYS A 39 -6.67 0.06 -20.63
N LYS A 40 -6.61 1.28 -21.16
CA LYS A 40 -5.63 2.31 -20.79
C LYS A 40 -5.69 2.87 -19.36
N ASP A 41 -6.81 2.77 -18.64
CA ASP A 41 -7.03 3.71 -17.52
C ASP A 41 -6.70 3.16 -16.11
N SER A 42 -6.76 1.84 -15.89
CA SER A 42 -6.51 1.19 -14.58
C SER A 42 -5.41 0.11 -14.61
N ASN A 43 -4.71 0.02 -15.74
CA ASN A 43 -3.79 -1.08 -16.04
C ASN A 43 -2.66 -1.22 -15.04
N GLY A 44 -2.71 -2.31 -14.28
CA GLY A 44 -1.66 -2.66 -13.35
C GLY A 44 -1.46 -1.64 -12.22
N LYS A 45 -2.44 -0.77 -11.98
CA LYS A 45 -2.43 0.14 -10.83
C LYS A 45 -2.77 -0.63 -9.56
N ILE A 46 -2.10 -0.28 -8.47
CA ILE A 46 -2.37 -0.73 -7.11
C ILE A 46 -2.81 0.47 -6.29
N ILE A 47 -3.97 0.39 -5.65
CA ILE A 47 -4.41 1.37 -4.66
C ILE A 47 -4.27 0.77 -3.26
N ILE A 48 -3.56 1.47 -2.37
CA ILE A 48 -3.57 1.20 -0.93
C ILE A 48 -4.61 2.12 -0.30
N ILE A 49 -5.60 1.57 0.38
CA ILE A 49 -6.59 2.31 1.16
C ILE A 49 -6.19 2.21 2.63
N ALA A 50 -5.79 3.34 3.21
CA ALA A 50 -5.47 3.46 4.64
C ALA A 50 -6.48 4.40 5.33
N PRO A 51 -7.21 3.96 6.36
CA PRO A 51 -8.30 4.74 6.95
C PRO A 51 -7.83 5.99 7.70
N TYR A 52 -6.56 6.05 8.12
CA TYR A 52 -5.98 7.15 8.89
C TYR A 52 -4.90 7.90 8.09
N ASP A 53 -4.87 9.22 8.20
CA ASP A 53 -3.90 10.06 7.49
C ASP A 53 -2.44 9.76 7.89
N ALA A 54 -2.17 9.45 9.17
CA ALA A 54 -0.81 9.06 9.61
C ALA A 54 -0.33 7.79 8.90
N GLN A 55 -1.18 6.77 8.76
CA GLN A 55 -0.84 5.56 8.01
C GLN A 55 -0.67 5.85 6.52
N ARG A 56 -1.54 6.69 5.91
CA ARG A 56 -1.39 7.13 4.52
C ARG A 56 -0.03 7.81 4.30
N ASN A 57 0.30 8.79 5.14
CA ASN A 57 1.54 9.56 5.05
C ASN A 57 2.77 8.65 5.27
N LEU A 58 2.67 7.67 6.16
CA LEU A 58 3.73 6.69 6.39
C LEU A 58 3.97 5.83 5.13
N TYR A 59 2.91 5.34 4.49
CA TYR A 59 3.05 4.64 3.20
C TYR A 59 3.63 5.54 2.11
N GLU A 60 3.15 6.78 1.97
CA GLU A 60 3.66 7.72 0.98
C GLU A 60 5.17 7.93 1.16
N HIS A 61 5.61 8.16 2.39
CA HIS A 61 7.03 8.31 2.73
C HIS A 61 7.85 7.06 2.36
N GLU A 62 7.39 5.88 2.76
CA GLU A 62 8.11 4.62 2.51
C GLU A 62 8.14 4.23 1.03
N ILE A 63 7.06 4.45 0.28
CA ILE A 63 7.04 4.21 -1.17
C ILE A 63 7.93 5.20 -1.92
N GLN A 64 8.01 6.46 -1.48
CA GLN A 64 8.86 7.47 -2.15
C GLN A 64 10.35 7.20 -2.02
N LYS A 65 10.80 6.62 -0.90
CA LYS A 65 12.20 6.24 -0.67
C LYS A 65 12.69 5.08 -1.52
N ARG A 66 11.77 4.27 -2.05
CA ARG A 66 12.11 3.05 -2.80
C ARG A 66 12.75 3.34 -4.14
N GLY A 67 13.66 2.45 -4.51
CA GLY A 67 14.41 2.51 -5.76
C GLY A 67 13.63 1.96 -6.94
N LYS A 68 14.29 1.84 -8.09
CA LYS A 68 13.71 1.20 -9.29
C LYS A 68 13.68 -0.33 -9.20
N PHE A 69 14.40 -0.89 -8.24
CA PHE A 69 14.48 -2.31 -7.96
C PHE A 69 14.39 -2.51 -6.46
N GLU A 70 13.64 -3.52 -6.05
CA GLU A 70 13.40 -3.83 -4.64
C GLU A 70 13.47 -5.35 -4.45
N MET A 71 13.84 -5.78 -3.25
CA MET A 71 13.86 -7.21 -2.92
C MET A 71 12.46 -7.71 -2.60
N ASP A 72 12.12 -8.91 -3.11
CA ASP A 72 10.92 -9.65 -2.75
C ASP A 72 11.09 -10.45 -1.45
N SER A 73 10.11 -11.27 -1.09
CA SER A 73 10.21 -12.13 0.11
C SER A 73 11.24 -13.27 0.00
N ASN A 74 11.68 -13.62 -1.20
CA ASN A 74 12.67 -14.68 -1.46
C ASN A 74 14.11 -14.13 -1.51
N GLY A 75 14.26 -12.81 -1.57
CA GLY A 75 15.53 -12.11 -1.69
C GLY A 75 15.94 -11.80 -3.14
N ASP A 76 15.04 -11.97 -4.09
CA ASP A 76 15.25 -11.67 -5.49
C ASP A 76 14.96 -10.18 -5.76
N TRP A 77 15.80 -9.55 -6.59
CA TRP A 77 15.60 -8.16 -7.00
C TRP A 77 14.61 -8.07 -8.16
N LEU A 78 13.47 -7.42 -7.91
CA LEU A 78 12.40 -7.24 -8.89
C LEU A 78 12.24 -5.76 -9.27
N PRO A 79 11.81 -5.46 -10.51
CA PRO A 79 11.49 -4.09 -10.91
C PRO A 79 10.36 -3.50 -10.05
N PHE A 80 10.55 -2.28 -9.60
CA PHE A 80 9.57 -1.54 -8.82
C PHE A 80 9.23 -0.22 -9.52
N ASP A 81 7.97 -0.08 -9.90
CA ASP A 81 7.43 1.14 -10.52
C ASP A 81 6.46 1.83 -9.58
N LYS A 82 6.98 2.78 -8.79
CA LYS A 82 6.18 3.57 -7.85
C LYS A 82 5.08 4.40 -8.51
N SER A 83 5.13 4.66 -9.82
CA SER A 83 4.08 5.42 -10.51
C SER A 83 2.77 4.63 -10.64
N ARG A 84 2.82 3.31 -10.44
CA ARG A 84 1.66 2.41 -10.46
C ARG A 84 1.02 2.22 -9.07
N VAL A 85 1.55 2.88 -8.04
CA VAL A 85 1.07 2.75 -6.66
C VAL A 85 0.45 4.07 -6.22
N GLU A 86 -0.84 4.04 -5.90
CA GLU A 86 -1.56 5.16 -5.31
C GLU A 86 -1.94 4.83 -3.86
N ILE A 87 -1.86 5.82 -2.98
CA ILE A 87 -2.26 5.68 -1.57
C ILE A 87 -3.39 6.68 -1.31
N ARG A 88 -4.50 6.20 -0.75
CA ARG A 88 -5.70 7.00 -0.50
C ARG A 88 -6.28 6.69 0.88
N THR A 89 -7.04 7.64 1.42
CA THR A 89 -7.96 7.35 2.51
C THR A 89 -9.28 6.82 1.98
N HIS A 90 -10.07 6.18 2.85
CA HIS A 90 -11.40 5.67 2.49
C HIS A 90 -12.34 6.76 1.94
N GLN A 91 -12.19 8.01 2.38
CA GLN A 91 -12.96 9.15 1.87
C GLN A 91 -12.47 9.58 0.48
N GLY A 92 -11.16 9.55 0.26
CA GLY A 92 -10.52 10.03 -0.97
C GLY A 92 -10.48 9.04 -2.13
N VAL A 93 -10.90 7.80 -1.93
CA VAL A 93 -10.83 6.72 -2.95
C VAL A 93 -12.11 6.58 -3.77
N GLN A 94 -13.19 7.28 -3.42
CA GLN A 94 -14.45 7.20 -4.18
C GLN A 94 -14.24 7.64 -5.64
N GLY A 95 -14.67 6.81 -6.60
CA GLY A 95 -14.53 7.07 -8.03
C GLY A 95 -13.19 6.66 -8.64
N TYR A 96 -12.30 6.03 -7.86
CA TYR A 96 -11.05 5.46 -8.37
C TYR A 96 -11.20 3.96 -8.67
N GLU A 97 -10.44 3.51 -9.66
CA GLU A 97 -10.34 2.10 -10.04
C GLU A 97 -8.87 1.66 -10.10
N ALA A 98 -8.62 0.43 -9.68
CA ALA A 98 -7.31 -0.20 -9.73
C ALA A 98 -7.44 -1.68 -10.06
N SER A 99 -6.36 -2.26 -10.58
CA SER A 99 -6.30 -3.70 -10.83
C SER A 99 -6.22 -4.49 -9.52
N VAL A 100 -5.55 -3.94 -8.50
CA VAL A 100 -5.51 -4.48 -7.14
C VAL A 100 -5.79 -3.37 -6.14
N VAL A 101 -6.58 -3.68 -5.12
CA VAL A 101 -6.83 -2.82 -3.98
C VAL A 101 -6.32 -3.53 -2.72
N ILE A 102 -5.43 -2.86 -1.98
CA ILE A 102 -4.93 -3.30 -0.68
C ILE A 102 -5.65 -2.47 0.38
N VAL A 103 -6.45 -3.10 1.23
CA VAL A 103 -7.15 -2.43 2.33
C VAL A 103 -6.36 -2.65 3.61
N ASP A 104 -5.75 -1.59 4.13
CA ASP A 104 -5.04 -1.61 5.41
C ASP A 104 -6.02 -1.21 6.53
N LEU A 105 -6.30 -2.11 7.47
CA LEU A 105 -7.21 -1.81 8.58
C LEU A 105 -6.56 -0.99 9.72
N THR A 106 -5.24 -0.92 9.72
CA THR A 106 -4.33 -0.17 10.61
C THR A 106 -4.40 -0.59 12.09
N ARG A 107 -5.58 -0.56 12.70
CA ARG A 107 -5.79 -0.89 14.11
C ARG A 107 -5.69 -2.40 14.32
N SER A 108 -4.97 -2.80 15.35
CA SER A 108 -4.85 -4.20 15.78
C SER A 108 -5.43 -4.44 17.17
N ASP A 109 -5.42 -3.41 18.03
CA ASP A 109 -5.68 -3.61 19.46
C ASP A 109 -7.14 -3.33 19.83
N THR A 110 -7.77 -2.41 19.11
CA THR A 110 -9.16 -2.00 19.31
C THR A 110 -9.81 -1.66 17.98
N LEU A 111 -11.13 -1.83 17.88
CA LEU A 111 -11.86 -1.40 16.69
C LEU A 111 -11.68 0.10 16.46
N GLY A 112 -11.50 0.46 15.20
CA GLY A 112 -11.29 1.83 14.74
C GLY A 112 -12.57 2.64 14.66
N MET A 113 -12.76 3.31 13.52
CA MET A 113 -13.98 4.06 13.23
C MET A 113 -15.19 3.10 13.31
N THR A 114 -16.00 3.26 14.34
CA THR A 114 -17.30 2.63 14.49
C THR A 114 -18.34 3.74 14.35
N ALA A 115 -19.38 3.46 13.56
CA ALA A 115 -20.45 4.40 13.25
C ALA A 115 -21.30 4.75 14.49
#